data_AF-A0A946UWV5-F1
#
_entry.id   AF-A0A946UWV5-F1
#
_cell.length_a   1.000
_cell.length_b   1.000
_cell.length_c   1.000
_cell.angle_alpha   90.00
_cell.angle_beta   90.00
_cell.angle_gamma   90.00
#
_symmetry.space_group_name_H-M   'P 1'
#
loop_
_entity.id
_entity.type
_entity.pdbx_description
1 polymer ?
#
loop_
_entity_poly.entity_id
_entity_poly.type
_entity_poly.pdbx_seq_one_letter_code
_entity_poly.pdbx_strand_id
1 'polypeptide(L)'
;LDDVVEIDNASEIFLAAKHPKSFVSLDSADHLLTRNDDSRYAGSVIAAWASRYLPAGESEKEAPAGDTATVATTYATGFRTEIVSAGHRLIADEPKSYGGTNKGPSPYDLLSSALASCTTMTLRMYAARKKIDLQSATVRIEHAKIHAKDCGDCESSSGKIDEFLKELRLEGDLNDEQRQRMLEIADMCPVHRTLHGEIKIRTELAD
;
A
#
# COMPACT_ATOMS: atom_id res chain seq x y z
N LEU A 1 24.85 14.31 33.44
CA LEU A 1 23.53 13.92 32.93
C LEU A 1 23.20 12.60 33.60
N ASP A 2 21.93 12.29 33.84
CA ASP A 2 21.52 11.00 34.41
C ASP A 2 21.34 10.01 33.26
N ASP A 3 22.40 9.27 32.94
CA ASP A 3 22.50 8.48 31.71
C ASP A 3 21.93 7.07 31.87
N VAL A 4 21.93 6.49 33.08
CA VAL A 4 21.46 5.12 33.36
C VAL A 4 20.76 5.07 34.71
N VAL A 5 19.59 4.45 34.77
CA VAL A 5 18.90 4.18 36.04
C VAL A 5 19.45 2.91 36.66
N GLU A 6 20.05 3.04 37.84
CA GLU A 6 20.53 1.89 38.62
C GLU A 6 19.37 0.94 39.00
N ILE A 7 19.69 -0.36 39.03
CA ILE A 7 18.73 -1.43 39.32
C ILE A 7 18.05 -1.29 40.69
N ASP A 8 18.69 -0.58 41.62
CA ASP A 8 18.15 -0.32 42.95
C ASP A 8 16.84 0.49 42.89
N ASN A 9 16.75 1.48 42.00
CA ASN A 9 15.53 2.27 41.80
C ASN A 9 14.39 1.39 41.26
N ALA A 10 14.71 0.52 40.30
CA ALA A 10 13.74 -0.44 39.80
C ALA A 10 13.28 -1.38 40.93
N SER A 11 14.21 -1.85 41.76
CA SER A 11 13.94 -2.75 42.89
C SER A 11 12.99 -2.11 43.92
N GLU A 12 13.15 -0.84 44.24
CA GLU A 12 12.24 -0.12 45.15
C GLU A 12 10.81 -0.05 44.58
N ILE A 13 10.66 0.28 43.30
CA ILE A 13 9.36 0.32 42.62
C ILE A 13 8.73 -1.08 42.57
N PHE A 14 9.55 -2.13 42.43
CA PHE A 14 9.08 -3.52 42.45
C PHE A 14 8.51 -3.88 43.81
N LEU A 15 9.26 -3.65 44.88
CA LEU A 15 8.86 -4.01 46.24
C LEU A 15 7.63 -3.22 46.70
N ALA A 16 7.46 -1.99 46.20
CA ALA A 16 6.27 -1.18 46.45
C ALA A 16 5.01 -1.66 45.68
N ALA A 17 5.10 -2.67 44.79
CA ALA A 17 3.92 -3.29 44.18
C ALA A 17 2.91 -3.76 45.21
N LYS A 18 1.64 -3.81 44.83
CA LYS A 18 0.69 -4.74 45.44
C LYS A 18 0.16 -5.81 44.48
N HIS A 19 0.67 -5.86 43.25
CA HIS A 19 0.20 -6.76 42.18
C HIS A 19 1.38 -7.45 41.48
N PRO A 20 1.15 -8.55 40.72
CA PRO A 20 2.20 -9.23 39.98
C PRO A 20 2.94 -8.27 39.04
N LYS A 21 4.27 -8.24 39.11
CA LYS A 21 5.12 -7.39 38.28
C LYS A 21 6.20 -8.24 37.60
N SER A 22 6.67 -7.76 36.46
CA SER A 22 7.84 -8.29 35.74
C SER A 22 8.75 -7.14 35.34
N PHE A 23 10.06 -7.38 35.28
CA PHE A 23 11.02 -6.47 34.68
C PHE A 23 11.43 -6.93 33.30
N VAL A 24 11.63 -5.94 32.43
CA VAL A 24 12.34 -6.13 31.16
C VAL A 24 13.50 -5.15 31.19
N SER A 25 14.72 -5.66 31.16
CA SER A 25 15.91 -4.83 30.98
C SER A 25 15.99 -4.38 29.53
N LEU A 26 16.31 -3.11 29.31
CA LEU A 26 16.47 -2.50 27.98
C LEU A 26 17.95 -2.40 27.56
N ASP A 27 18.78 -3.33 28.05
CA ASP A 27 20.21 -3.45 27.74
C ASP A 27 20.99 -2.13 27.87
N SER A 28 21.50 -1.58 26.76
CA SER A 28 22.36 -0.39 26.69
C SER A 28 21.59 0.91 26.54
N ALA A 29 20.27 0.90 26.74
CA ALA A 29 19.43 2.07 26.63
C ALA A 29 19.71 3.07 27.76
N ASP A 30 19.77 4.36 27.41
CA ASP A 30 19.87 5.45 28.39
C ASP A 30 18.52 5.73 29.06
N HIS A 31 18.56 6.42 30.21
CA HIS A 31 17.38 6.76 31.01
C HIS A 31 16.27 7.47 30.20
N LEU A 32 16.63 8.26 29.18
CA LEU A 32 15.67 9.04 28.40
C LEU A 32 15.29 8.38 27.07
N LEU A 33 15.75 7.15 26.81
CA LEU A 33 15.60 6.44 25.53
C LEU A 33 15.95 7.34 24.34
N THR A 34 17.05 8.11 24.42
CA THR A 34 17.37 9.13 23.40
C THR A 34 17.69 8.54 22.02
N ARG A 35 18.12 7.28 21.99
CA ARG A 35 18.36 6.51 20.76
C ARG A 35 17.04 5.95 20.22
N ASN A 36 16.76 6.22 18.94
CA ASN A 36 15.50 5.84 18.29
C ASN A 36 15.23 4.32 18.32
N ASP A 37 16.27 3.51 18.18
CA ASP A 37 16.15 2.04 18.19
C ASP A 37 15.70 1.53 19.57
N ASP A 38 16.23 2.11 20.65
CA ASP A 38 15.90 1.74 22.02
C ASP A 38 14.45 2.16 22.36
N SER A 39 14.02 3.36 21.93
CA SER A 39 12.63 3.78 22.11
C SER A 39 11.65 2.91 21.31
N ARG A 40 12.01 2.48 20.10
CA ARG A 40 11.20 1.56 19.29
C ARG A 40 11.08 0.20 19.95
N TYR A 41 12.20 -0.37 20.42
CA TYR A 41 12.22 -1.65 21.10
C TYR A 41 11.36 -1.63 22.36
N ALA A 42 11.52 -0.62 23.22
CA ALA A 42 10.68 -0.42 24.41
C ALA A 42 9.18 -0.36 24.04
N GLY A 43 8.85 0.39 22.97
CA GLY A 43 7.49 0.45 22.44
C GLY A 43 6.94 -0.90 21.99
N SER A 44 7.74 -1.73 21.32
CA SER A 44 7.35 -3.08 20.91
C SER A 44 7.10 -4.01 22.10
N VAL A 45 7.94 -3.96 23.14
CA VAL A 45 7.75 -4.74 24.38
C VAL A 45 6.45 -4.33 25.09
N ILE A 46 6.20 -3.02 25.21
CA ILE A 46 4.97 -2.49 25.81
C ILE A 46 3.75 -2.93 25.00
N ALA A 47 3.80 -2.82 23.66
CA ALA A 47 2.70 -3.23 22.79
C ALA A 47 2.40 -4.72 22.91
N ALA A 48 3.44 -5.57 22.93
CA ALA A 48 3.29 -7.01 23.12
C ALA A 48 2.66 -7.35 24.49
N TRP A 49 3.13 -6.71 25.57
CA TRP A 49 2.54 -6.90 26.91
C TRP A 49 1.08 -6.43 26.98
N ALA A 50 0.78 -5.25 26.42
CA ALA A 50 -0.55 -4.66 26.43
C ALA A 50 -1.55 -5.45 25.58
N SER A 51 -1.08 -6.16 24.54
CA SER A 51 -1.94 -6.90 23.60
C SER A 51 -2.91 -7.88 24.28
N ARG A 52 -2.53 -8.44 25.45
CA ARG A 52 -3.38 -9.36 26.24
C ARG A 52 -4.54 -8.69 26.96
N TYR A 53 -4.40 -7.40 27.24
CA TYR A 53 -5.33 -6.59 28.04
C TYR A 53 -6.15 -5.63 27.19
N LEU A 54 -5.63 -5.29 26.01
CA LEU A 54 -6.43 -4.64 25.00
C LEU A 54 -7.46 -5.66 24.50
N PRO A 55 -8.74 -5.26 24.30
CA PRO A 55 -9.66 -6.11 23.56
C PRO A 55 -8.97 -6.46 22.24
N ALA A 56 -9.12 -7.71 21.78
CA ALA A 56 -8.72 -8.09 20.44
C ALA A 56 -9.22 -6.98 19.52
N GLY A 57 -8.29 -6.27 18.89
CA GLY A 57 -8.60 -4.95 18.35
C GLY A 57 -9.83 -5.07 17.45
N GLU A 58 -10.62 -4.00 17.38
CA GLU A 58 -11.65 -3.83 16.34
C GLU A 58 -11.06 -3.96 14.90
N SER A 59 -9.76 -4.23 14.78
CA SER A 59 -8.99 -4.75 13.65
C SER A 59 -9.47 -6.08 13.07
N GLU A 60 -10.37 -6.82 13.72
CA GLU A 60 -10.99 -8.04 13.16
C GLU A 60 -12.48 -7.88 12.87
N LYS A 61 -12.96 -6.66 12.58
CA LYS A 61 -14.14 -6.59 11.72
C LYS A 61 -13.69 -7.07 10.34
N GLU A 62 -13.79 -8.38 10.09
CA GLU A 62 -13.91 -8.90 8.73
C GLU A 62 -14.87 -7.97 8.00
N ALA A 63 -14.42 -7.33 6.92
CA ALA A 63 -15.36 -6.57 6.11
C ALA A 63 -16.48 -7.55 5.74
N PRO A 64 -17.76 -7.15 5.89
CA PRO A 64 -18.87 -8.05 5.66
C PRO A 64 -18.67 -8.77 4.33
N ALA A 65 -18.57 -10.10 4.39
CA ALA A 65 -18.35 -10.92 3.21
C ALA A 65 -19.45 -10.59 2.18
N GLY A 66 -19.05 -10.01 1.04
CA GLY A 66 -19.95 -9.59 -0.03
C GLY A 66 -20.15 -8.08 -0.19
N ASP A 67 -19.57 -7.24 0.66
CA ASP A 67 -19.51 -5.80 0.41
C ASP A 67 -18.39 -5.48 -0.60
N THR A 68 -18.79 -5.00 -1.78
CA THR A 68 -17.88 -4.57 -2.84
C THR A 68 -17.41 -3.12 -2.66
N ALA A 69 -17.91 -2.41 -1.65
CA ALA A 69 -17.50 -1.05 -1.37
C ALA A 69 -16.02 -0.98 -0.99
N THR A 70 -15.34 0.02 -1.54
CA THR A 70 -14.01 0.42 -1.08
C THR A 70 -14.18 1.67 -0.22
N VAL A 71 -13.76 1.58 1.04
CA VAL A 71 -13.84 2.68 2.01
C VAL A 71 -12.44 3.20 2.26
N ALA A 72 -12.25 4.51 2.14
CA ALA A 72 -11.00 5.19 2.49
C ALA A 72 -11.27 6.22 3.58
N THR A 73 -10.47 6.20 4.65
CA THR A 73 -10.59 7.12 5.78
C THR A 73 -9.29 7.87 5.98
N THR A 74 -9.38 9.20 6.12
CA THR A 74 -8.28 10.08 6.51
C THR A 74 -8.62 10.77 7.82
N TYR A 75 -7.60 11.27 8.52
CA TYR A 75 -7.74 11.93 9.83
C TYR A 75 -7.19 13.36 9.78
N ALA A 76 -7.30 14.10 10.88
CA ALA A 76 -7.01 15.54 10.94
C ALA A 76 -5.58 15.95 10.53
N THR A 77 -4.61 15.03 10.43
CA THR A 77 -3.21 15.34 10.16
C THR A 77 -2.65 14.53 8.99
N GLY A 78 -2.17 15.23 7.96
CA GLY A 78 -1.52 14.64 6.78
C GLY A 78 -2.49 14.05 5.76
N PHE A 79 -1.94 13.30 4.79
CA PHE A 79 -2.70 12.67 3.70
C PHE A 79 -2.73 11.14 3.77
N ARG A 80 -2.20 10.54 4.84
CA ARG A 80 -2.24 9.09 5.01
C ARG A 80 -3.68 8.63 5.19
N THR A 81 -4.11 7.71 4.35
CA THR A 81 -5.43 7.09 4.41
C THR A 81 -5.33 5.62 4.75
N GLU A 82 -6.31 5.13 5.51
CA GLU A 82 -6.58 3.71 5.69
C GLU A 82 -7.69 3.30 4.72
N ILE A 83 -7.44 2.24 3.95
CA ILE A 83 -8.35 1.77 2.91
C ILE A 83 -8.78 0.35 3.26
N VAL A 84 -10.08 0.06 3.17
CA VAL A 84 -10.63 -1.29 3.23
C VAL A 84 -11.33 -1.58 1.90
N SER A 85 -10.92 -2.65 1.22
CA SER A 85 -11.51 -3.08 -0.05
C SER A 85 -11.67 -4.60 -0.06
N ALA A 86 -12.89 -5.10 -0.19
CA ALA A 86 -13.20 -6.53 -0.17
C ALA A 86 -12.57 -7.30 1.02
N GLY A 87 -12.54 -6.68 2.21
CA GLY A 87 -11.92 -7.28 3.41
C GLY A 87 -10.41 -7.07 3.55
N HIS A 88 -9.75 -6.53 2.52
CA HIS A 88 -8.31 -6.27 2.55
C HIS A 88 -8.01 -4.85 3.00
N ARG A 89 -7.04 -4.70 3.90
CA ARG A 89 -6.54 -3.40 4.34
C ARG A 89 -5.39 -2.96 3.44
N LEU A 90 -5.49 -1.75 2.93
CA LEU A 90 -4.48 -1.04 2.17
C LEU A 90 -4.20 0.29 2.85
N ILE A 91 -3.08 0.92 2.49
CA ILE A 91 -2.76 2.28 2.90
C ILE A 91 -2.48 3.09 1.64
N ALA A 92 -2.88 4.35 1.63
CA ALA A 92 -2.34 5.33 0.69
C ALA A 92 -1.75 6.50 1.48
N ASP A 93 -0.82 7.21 0.86
CA ASP A 93 -0.25 8.44 1.40
C ASP A 93 0.37 9.24 0.26
N GLU A 94 0.73 10.48 0.53
CA GLU A 94 1.50 11.28 -0.42
C GLU A 94 2.97 11.39 -0.01
N PRO A 95 3.88 11.67 -0.95
CA PRO A 95 5.24 12.07 -0.63
C PRO A 95 5.25 13.34 0.25
N LYS A 96 6.35 13.52 1.00
CA LYS A 96 6.54 14.72 1.82
C LYS A 96 6.49 16.03 1.02
N SER A 97 6.91 16.00 -0.25
CA SER A 97 6.86 17.15 -1.16
C SER A 97 5.43 17.63 -1.45
N TYR A 98 4.44 16.76 -1.26
CA TYR A 98 3.01 17.03 -1.41
C TYR A 98 2.28 17.08 -0.07
N GLY A 99 3.01 17.16 1.05
CA GLY A 99 2.44 17.29 2.41
C GLY A 99 2.03 15.98 3.06
N GLY A 100 2.32 14.83 2.44
CA GLY A 100 2.07 13.52 3.05
C GLY A 100 3.22 13.04 3.93
N THR A 101 3.13 11.81 4.43
CA THR A 101 4.15 11.22 5.32
C THR A 101 5.04 10.19 4.63
N ASN A 102 4.82 9.93 3.34
CA ASN A 102 5.51 8.92 2.54
C ASN A 102 5.50 7.52 3.20
N LYS A 103 4.39 7.16 3.84
CA LYS A 103 4.19 5.86 4.51
C LYS A 103 3.41 4.85 3.68
N GLY A 104 2.91 5.25 2.51
CA GLY A 104 2.16 4.42 1.60
C GLY A 104 2.28 4.94 0.15
N PRO A 105 1.81 4.16 -0.83
CA PRO A 105 1.72 4.59 -2.22
C PRO A 105 0.76 5.78 -2.38
N SER A 106 1.01 6.64 -3.36
CA SER A 106 0.05 7.67 -3.75
C SER A 106 -1.21 7.06 -4.37
N PRO A 107 -2.33 7.80 -4.45
CA PRO A 107 -3.51 7.35 -5.17
C PRO A 107 -3.22 6.99 -6.64
N TYR A 108 -2.30 7.69 -7.30
CA TYR A 108 -1.87 7.37 -8.67
C TYR A 108 -1.01 6.10 -8.73
N ASP A 109 -0.19 5.82 -7.71
CA ASP A 109 0.52 4.54 -7.59
C ASP A 109 -0.45 3.37 -7.40
N LEU A 110 -1.52 3.57 -6.62
CA LEU A 110 -2.58 2.57 -6.46
C LEU A 110 -3.36 2.33 -7.76
N LEU A 111 -3.67 3.38 -8.51
CA LEU A 111 -4.29 3.26 -9.83
C LEU A 111 -3.37 2.52 -10.82
N SER A 112 -2.09 2.87 -10.83
CA SER A 112 -1.05 2.20 -11.64
C SER A 112 -0.91 0.72 -11.26
N SER A 113 -0.98 0.42 -9.96
CA SER A 113 -0.97 -0.96 -9.44
C SER A 113 -2.19 -1.76 -9.90
N ALA A 114 -3.38 -1.14 -9.92
CA ALA A 114 -4.59 -1.76 -10.44
C ALA A 114 -4.47 -2.08 -11.94
N LEU A 115 -3.91 -1.17 -12.74
CA LEU A 115 -3.66 -1.40 -14.16
C LEU A 115 -2.65 -2.53 -14.39
N ALA A 116 -1.49 -2.47 -13.72
CA ALA A 116 -0.43 -3.49 -13.83
C ALA A 116 -0.92 -4.89 -13.46
N SER A 117 -1.63 -5.01 -12.33
CA SER A 117 -2.17 -6.28 -11.84
C SER A 117 -3.24 -6.83 -12.79
N CYS A 118 -4.17 -6.01 -13.26
CA CYS A 118 -5.21 -6.45 -14.20
C CYS A 118 -4.61 -6.92 -15.53
N THR A 119 -3.57 -6.24 -16.05
CA THR A 119 -2.86 -6.67 -17.25
C THR A 119 -2.14 -8.01 -17.04
N THR A 120 -1.37 -8.18 -15.97
CA THR A 120 -0.66 -9.44 -15.70
C THR A 120 -1.62 -10.63 -15.53
N MET A 121 -2.76 -10.44 -14.84
CA MET A 121 -3.82 -11.44 -14.74
C MET A 121 -4.39 -11.81 -16.12
N THR A 122 -4.64 -10.81 -16.96
CA THR A 122 -5.19 -11.02 -18.31
C THR A 122 -4.22 -11.80 -19.21
N LEU A 123 -2.93 -11.45 -19.18
CA LEU A 123 -1.88 -12.17 -19.91
C LEU A 123 -1.77 -13.63 -19.47
N ARG A 124 -1.76 -13.87 -18.14
CA ARG A 124 -1.73 -15.22 -17.58
C ARG A 124 -2.94 -16.05 -18.02
N MET A 125 -4.14 -15.47 -17.93
CA MET A 125 -5.39 -16.11 -18.37
C MET A 125 -5.33 -16.47 -19.85
N TYR A 126 -4.87 -15.55 -20.70
CA TYR A 126 -4.75 -15.79 -22.14
C TYR A 126 -3.73 -16.90 -22.46
N ALA A 127 -2.55 -16.85 -21.83
CA ALA A 127 -1.52 -17.87 -21.97
C ALA A 127 -2.05 -19.26 -21.63
N ALA A 128 -2.75 -19.39 -20.50
CA ALA A 128 -3.37 -20.66 -20.10
C ALA A 128 -4.40 -21.16 -21.14
N ARG A 129 -5.29 -20.28 -21.62
CA ARG A 129 -6.30 -20.63 -22.63
C ARG A 129 -5.68 -21.09 -23.96
N LYS A 130 -4.57 -20.48 -24.35
CA LYS A 130 -3.86 -20.79 -25.60
C LYS A 130 -2.74 -21.82 -25.45
N LYS A 131 -2.54 -22.33 -24.24
CA LYS A 131 -1.46 -23.27 -23.89
C LYS A 131 -0.07 -22.73 -24.28
N ILE A 132 0.13 -21.43 -24.07
CA ILE A 132 1.42 -20.75 -24.27
C ILE A 132 2.26 -20.92 -23.01
N ASP A 133 3.54 -21.26 -23.18
CA ASP A 133 4.46 -21.49 -22.05
C ASP A 133 4.97 -20.19 -21.43
N LEU A 134 4.06 -19.42 -20.83
CA LEU A 134 4.40 -18.20 -20.11
C LEU A 134 4.77 -18.55 -18.66
N GLN A 135 6.03 -18.41 -18.30
CA GLN A 135 6.51 -18.66 -16.93
C GLN A 135 6.23 -17.46 -16.02
N SER A 136 6.54 -16.25 -16.47
CA SER A 136 6.28 -15.01 -15.74
C SER A 136 5.90 -13.87 -16.68
N ALA A 137 5.10 -12.93 -16.18
CA ALA A 137 4.81 -11.67 -16.84
C ALA A 137 4.95 -10.55 -15.82
N THR A 138 5.80 -9.57 -16.13
CA THR A 138 5.99 -8.37 -15.33
C THR A 138 5.52 -7.18 -16.14
N VAL A 139 4.72 -6.32 -15.51
CA VAL A 139 4.24 -5.07 -16.09
C VAL A 139 4.71 -3.92 -15.21
N ARG A 140 5.49 -3.01 -15.77
CA ARG A 140 5.85 -1.74 -15.15
C ARG A 140 4.93 -0.66 -15.70
N ILE A 141 4.39 0.16 -14.82
CA ILE A 141 3.59 1.32 -15.18
C ILE A 141 4.31 2.56 -14.66
N GLU A 142 4.52 3.54 -15.54
CA GLU A 142 4.98 4.87 -15.16
C GLU A 142 3.86 5.87 -15.47
N HIS A 143 3.50 6.68 -14.47
CA HIS A 143 2.50 7.74 -14.62
C HIS A 143 3.20 9.09 -14.72
N ALA A 144 2.81 9.89 -15.72
CA ALA A 144 3.30 11.24 -15.90
C ALA A 144 2.20 12.17 -16.40
N LYS A 145 2.38 13.48 -16.17
CA LYS A 145 1.55 14.52 -16.80
C LYS A 145 2.31 15.16 -17.96
N ILE A 146 1.91 14.85 -19.18
CA ILE A 146 2.52 15.40 -20.40
C ILE A 146 1.66 16.51 -21.00
N HIS A 147 2.23 17.35 -21.86
CA HIS A 147 1.43 18.36 -22.55
C HIS A 147 0.65 17.69 -23.69
N ALA A 148 -0.60 18.10 -23.88
CA ALA A 148 -1.46 17.51 -24.91
C ALA A 148 -0.88 17.68 -26.34
N LYS A 149 -0.03 18.69 -26.55
CA LYS A 149 0.70 18.94 -27.81
C LYS A 149 1.82 17.93 -28.08
N ASP A 150 2.33 17.30 -27.04
CA ASP A 150 3.42 16.30 -27.13
C ASP A 150 2.85 14.89 -27.30
N CYS A 151 1.52 14.72 -27.21
CA CYS A 151 0.83 13.47 -27.49
C CYS A 151 0.37 13.42 -28.95
N GLY A 152 0.99 12.54 -29.75
CA GLY A 152 0.70 12.42 -31.18
C GLY A 152 -0.71 11.92 -31.51
N ASP A 153 -1.33 11.17 -30.59
CA ASP A 153 -2.59 10.45 -30.82
C ASP A 153 -3.75 10.93 -29.93
N CYS A 154 -3.61 12.08 -29.27
CA CYS A 154 -4.63 12.60 -28.35
C CYS A 154 -5.62 13.55 -29.05
N GLU A 155 -6.91 13.40 -28.77
CA GLU A 155 -7.96 14.29 -29.32
C GLU A 155 -7.90 15.72 -28.74
N SER A 156 -7.37 15.86 -27.52
CA SER A 156 -7.22 17.15 -26.86
C SER A 156 -5.95 17.86 -27.35
N SER A 157 -6.09 19.11 -27.82
CA SER A 157 -4.97 19.92 -28.34
C SER A 157 -4.46 20.99 -27.36
N SER A 158 -5.01 21.04 -26.14
CA SER A 158 -4.63 22.00 -25.10
C SER A 158 -4.68 21.38 -23.69
N GLY A 159 -3.82 21.86 -22.79
CA GLY A 159 -3.73 21.38 -21.41
C GLY A 159 -2.67 20.29 -21.20
N LYS A 160 -2.68 19.70 -20.00
CA LYS A 160 -1.90 18.51 -19.65
C LYS A 160 -2.80 17.29 -19.63
N ILE A 161 -2.28 16.17 -20.07
CA ILE A 161 -2.96 14.88 -20.03
C ILE A 161 -2.18 13.93 -19.13
N ASP A 162 -2.89 12.98 -18.54
CA ASP A 162 -2.29 11.88 -17.79
C ASP A 162 -1.87 10.77 -18.77
N GLU A 163 -0.59 10.43 -18.76
CA GLU A 163 -0.02 9.34 -19.55
C GLU A 163 0.41 8.21 -18.61
N PHE A 164 0.06 6.98 -18.98
CA PHE A 164 0.50 5.76 -18.31
C PHE A 164 1.33 4.93 -19.30
N LEU A 165 2.66 5.01 -19.19
CA LEU A 165 3.55 4.18 -19.99
C LEU A 165 3.58 2.77 -19.41
N LYS A 166 3.28 1.78 -20.25
CA LYS A 166 3.20 0.37 -19.86
C LYS A 166 4.30 -0.44 -20.54
N GLU A 167 5.23 -0.98 -19.74
CA GLU A 167 6.32 -1.82 -20.22
C GLU A 167 6.10 -3.28 -19.81
N LEU A 168 6.23 -4.20 -20.77
CA LEU A 168 6.01 -5.63 -20.57
C LEU A 168 7.32 -6.40 -20.64
N ARG A 169 7.53 -7.29 -19.67
CA ARG A 169 8.55 -8.33 -19.71
C ARG A 169 7.89 -9.70 -19.59
N LEU A 170 8.11 -10.55 -20.59
CA LEU A 170 7.54 -11.89 -20.69
C LEU A 170 8.66 -12.93 -20.69
N GLU A 171 8.61 -13.85 -19.74
CA GLU A 171 9.56 -14.95 -19.59
C GLU A 171 8.88 -16.29 -19.83
N GLY A 172 9.54 -17.18 -20.57
CA GLY A 172 9.02 -18.47 -21.01
C GLY A 172 9.33 -18.77 -22.48
N ASP A 173 8.92 -19.95 -22.94
CA ASP A 173 9.09 -20.38 -24.33
C ASP A 173 7.97 -19.81 -25.22
N LEU A 174 8.17 -18.55 -25.63
CA LEU A 174 7.27 -17.82 -26.51
C LEU A 174 7.99 -17.44 -27.80
N ASN A 175 7.40 -17.82 -28.93
CA ASN A 175 7.82 -17.34 -30.24
C ASN A 175 7.40 -15.87 -30.47
N ASP A 176 7.91 -15.26 -31.53
CA ASP A 176 7.67 -13.84 -31.82
C ASP A 176 6.18 -13.53 -32.07
N GLU A 177 5.45 -14.43 -32.73
CA GLU A 177 4.01 -14.26 -32.96
C GLU A 177 3.23 -14.26 -31.63
N GLN A 178 3.59 -15.15 -30.71
CA GLN A 178 2.99 -15.21 -29.37
C GLN A 178 3.35 -13.96 -28.56
N ARG A 179 4.59 -13.47 -28.64
CA ARG A 179 5.01 -12.23 -27.96
C ARG A 179 4.24 -11.01 -28.48
N GLN A 180 4.12 -10.88 -29.80
CA GLN A 180 3.34 -9.81 -30.42
C GLN A 180 1.88 -9.89 -30.01
N ARG A 181 1.31 -11.10 -30.01
CA ARG A 181 -0.07 -11.30 -29.58
C ARG A 181 -0.27 -10.99 -28.09
N MET A 182 0.70 -11.30 -27.23
CA MET A 182 0.64 -10.94 -25.81
C MET A 182 0.64 -9.42 -25.62
N LEU A 183 1.40 -8.67 -26.42
CA LEU A 183 1.39 -7.21 -26.39
C LEU A 183 -0.01 -6.67 -26.69
N GLU A 184 -0.67 -7.16 -27.74
CA GLU A 184 -2.05 -6.78 -28.07
C GLU A 184 -3.05 -7.14 -26.95
N ILE A 185 -2.89 -8.31 -26.33
CA ILE A 185 -3.75 -8.75 -25.22
C ILE A 185 -3.53 -7.90 -23.96
N ALA A 186 -2.35 -7.30 -23.79
CA ALA A 186 -2.06 -6.45 -22.65
C ALA A 186 -2.95 -5.20 -22.57
N ASP A 187 -3.48 -4.75 -23.71
CA ASP A 187 -4.42 -3.63 -23.85
C ASP A 187 -5.89 -4.06 -23.74
N MET A 188 -6.16 -5.34 -23.51
CA MET A 188 -7.52 -5.87 -23.45
C MET A 188 -8.02 -6.11 -22.01
N CYS A 189 -7.23 -5.74 -21.00
CA CYS A 189 -7.61 -5.96 -19.60
C CYS A 189 -8.78 -5.05 -19.19
N PRO A 190 -9.69 -5.50 -18.30
CA PRO A 190 -10.84 -4.70 -17.86
C PRO A 190 -10.50 -3.29 -17.38
N VAL A 191 -9.43 -3.13 -16.58
CA VAL A 191 -9.02 -1.81 -16.05
C VAL A 191 -8.57 -0.88 -17.18
N HIS A 192 -7.81 -1.38 -18.16
CA HIS A 192 -7.44 -0.59 -19.34
C HIS A 192 -8.70 -0.12 -20.10
N ARG A 193 -9.67 -1.01 -20.31
CA ARG A 193 -10.94 -0.64 -20.95
C ARG A 193 -11.73 0.41 -20.18
N THR A 194 -11.70 0.37 -18.84
CA THR A 194 -12.30 1.41 -18.01
C THR A 194 -11.60 2.74 -18.21
N LEU A 195 -10.26 2.78 -18.21
CA LEU A 195 -9.48 4.03 -18.39
C LEU A 195 -9.68 4.69 -19.76
N HIS A 196 -9.94 3.89 -20.80
CA HIS A 196 -10.26 4.40 -22.14
C HIS A 196 -11.77 4.60 -22.40
N GLY A 197 -12.63 4.23 -21.45
CA GLY A 197 -14.07 4.28 -21.59
C GLY A 197 -14.70 5.56 -21.05
N GLU A 198 -16.00 5.73 -21.27
CA GLU A 198 -16.78 6.77 -20.59
C GLU A 198 -17.02 6.36 -19.13
N ILE A 199 -16.52 7.17 -18.19
CA ILE A 199 -16.67 6.93 -16.75
C ILE A 199 -17.59 8.01 -16.16
N LYS A 200 -18.64 7.58 -15.46
CA LYS A 200 -19.54 8.47 -14.72
C LYS A 200 -19.33 8.31 -13.22
N ILE A 201 -18.77 9.33 -12.58
CA ILE A 201 -18.62 9.40 -11.12
C ILE A 201 -19.73 10.30 -10.57
N ARG A 202 -20.45 9.81 -9.56
CA ARG A 202 -21.46 10.58 -8.82
C ARG A 202 -20.99 10.76 -7.37
N THR A 203 -21.29 11.91 -6.79
CA THR A 203 -20.90 12.25 -5.42
C THR A 203 -22.13 12.70 -4.66
N GLU A 204 -22.36 12.07 -3.53
CA GLU A 204 -23.48 12.35 -2.62
C GLU A 204 -22.92 12.37 -1.19
N LEU A 205 -23.48 13.22 -0.34
CA LEU A 205 -23.19 13.20 1.09
C LEU A 205 -24.03 12.10 1.74
N ALA A 206 -23.42 11.32 2.64
CA ALA A 206 -24.10 10.32 3.46
C ALA A 206 -24.03 10.77 4.92
N ASP A 207 -25.17 10.67 5.63
CA ASP A 207 -25.33 11.04 7.04
C ASP A 207 -24.95 9.90 8.00
#